data_AF-A0A662HU12-F1
#
_entry.id   AF-A0A662HU12-F1
#
_cell.length_a   1.000
_cell.length_b   1.000
_cell.length_c   1.000
_cell.angle_alpha   90.00
_cell.angle_beta   90.00
_cell.angle_gamma   90.00
#
_symmetry.space_group_name_H-M   'P 1'
#
loop_
_entity.id
_entity.type
_entity.pdbx_description
1 polymer ?
#
loop_
_entity_poly.entity_id
_entity_poly.type
_entity_poly.pdbx_seq_one_letter_code
_entity_poly.pdbx_strand_id
1 'polypeptide(L)'
;MVLAALLAFSLTQARLPEPPANLNDFFTAVAVAAANPGSEIRLRLLLPPRVSVVASGRTIEVRGAPVPRSAVDLLDSLGLLESSSTYSVVFKLEVSSVVLRGGYIYIIVVSSTNKKITMKPVSSEKI
;
A
#
# COMPACT_ATOMS: atom_id res chain seq x y z
N MET A 1 -7.35 35.40 -31.62
CA MET A 1 -7.88 34.36 -30.70
C MET A 1 -7.30 32.99 -31.04
N VAL A 2 -5.99 32.80 -30.90
CA VAL A 2 -5.33 31.50 -31.24
C VAL A 2 -4.51 30.99 -30.06
N LEU A 3 -3.91 31.89 -29.28
CA LEU A 3 -3.10 31.54 -28.11
C LEU A 3 -3.91 30.88 -26.97
N ALA A 4 -5.14 31.33 -26.73
CA ALA A 4 -6.01 30.77 -25.69
C ALA A 4 -6.46 29.32 -25.99
N ALA A 5 -6.67 29.00 -27.27
CA ALA A 5 -7.06 27.65 -27.71
C ALA A 5 -5.89 26.65 -27.59
N LEU A 6 -4.66 27.09 -27.90
CA LEU A 6 -3.45 26.27 -27.73
C LEU A 6 -3.16 25.97 -26.25
N LEU A 7 -3.37 26.93 -25.34
CA LEU A 7 -3.20 26.70 -23.90
C LEU A 7 -4.22 25.66 -23.39
N ALA A 8 -5.49 25.79 -23.76
CA ALA A 8 -6.54 24.85 -23.36
C ALA A 8 -6.30 23.43 -23.90
N PHE A 9 -5.74 23.29 -25.10
CA PHE A 9 -5.38 21.99 -25.68
C PHE A 9 -4.16 21.36 -24.99
N SER A 10 -3.18 22.17 -24.57
CA SER A 10 -2.02 21.68 -23.82
C SER A 10 -2.39 21.19 -22.41
N LEU A 11 -3.35 21.85 -21.75
CA LEU A 11 -3.87 21.47 -20.43
C LEU A 11 -4.73 20.20 -20.47
N THR A 12 -5.40 19.92 -21.59
CA THR A 12 -6.18 18.67 -21.78
C THR A 12 -5.30 17.47 -22.11
N GLN A 13 -4.10 17.68 -22.69
CA GLN A 13 -3.11 16.63 -22.89
C GLN A 13 -2.18 16.41 -21.69
N ALA A 14 -2.07 17.40 -20.80
CA ALA A 14 -1.43 17.23 -19.51
C ALA A 14 -2.31 16.32 -18.65
N ARG A 15 -2.09 15.00 -18.75
CA ARG A 15 -2.56 14.06 -17.73
C ARG A 15 -2.03 14.59 -16.39
N LEU A 16 -2.92 15.09 -15.54
CA LEU A 16 -2.60 15.36 -14.15
C LEU A 16 -1.87 14.12 -13.62
N PRO A 17 -0.67 14.27 -13.03
CA PRO A 17 0.05 13.14 -12.50
C PRO A 17 -0.86 12.41 -11.51
N GLU A 18 -1.08 11.12 -11.74
CA GLU A 18 -1.85 10.30 -10.82
C GLU A 18 -1.19 10.39 -9.44
N PRO A 19 -1.95 10.53 -8.35
CA PRO A 19 -1.37 10.60 -7.02
C PRO A 19 -0.51 9.35 -6.78
N PRO A 20 0.73 9.48 -6.28
CA PRO A 20 1.57 8.32 -6.04
C PRO A 20 0.92 7.39 -5.01
N ALA A 21 1.16 6.09 -5.14
CA ALA A 21 0.70 5.11 -4.16
C ALA A 21 1.34 5.43 -2.79
N ASN A 22 0.53 5.54 -1.73
CA ASN A 22 1.06 5.80 -0.39
C ASN A 22 1.47 4.50 0.33
N LEU A 23 2.29 3.70 -0.34
CA LEU A 23 2.76 2.40 0.15
C LEU A 23 3.56 2.50 1.45
N ASN A 24 4.26 3.62 1.67
CA ASN A 24 5.03 3.82 2.90
C ASN A 24 4.10 3.89 4.13
N ASP A 25 2.97 4.59 4.02
CA ASP A 25 1.98 4.68 5.09
C ASP A 25 1.35 3.31 5.36
N PHE A 26 1.04 2.57 4.29
CA PHE A 26 0.49 1.21 4.38
C PHE A 26 1.43 0.28 5.14
N PHE A 27 2.70 0.20 4.74
CA PHE A 27 3.66 -0.68 5.43
C PHE A 27 3.98 -0.18 6.85
N THR A 28 3.98 1.13 7.08
CA THR A 28 4.14 1.70 8.43
C THR A 28 3.01 1.25 9.35
N ALA A 29 1.75 1.33 8.89
CA ALA A 29 0.62 0.84 9.68
C ALA A 29 0.69 -0.67 9.93
N VAL A 30 1.10 -1.47 8.93
CA VAL A 30 1.35 -2.91 9.12
C VAL A 30 2.41 -3.16 10.18
N ALA A 31 3.53 -2.43 10.12
CA ALA A 31 4.63 -2.53 11.07
C ALA A 31 4.19 -2.16 12.50
N VAL A 32 3.49 -1.02 12.66
CA VAL A 32 3.01 -0.55 13.97
C VAL A 32 1.97 -1.51 14.54
N ALA A 33 1.02 -2.00 13.72
CA ALA A 33 0.05 -2.99 14.17
C ALA A 33 0.73 -4.28 14.63
N ALA A 34 1.71 -4.77 13.85
CA ALA A 34 2.45 -5.97 14.16
C ALA A 34 3.29 -5.85 15.46
N ALA A 35 3.92 -4.70 15.69
CA ALA A 35 4.70 -4.43 16.89
C ALA A 35 3.84 -4.20 18.14
N ASN A 36 2.54 -3.90 17.98
CA ASN A 36 1.60 -3.67 19.08
C ASN A 36 0.39 -4.61 18.98
N PRO A 37 0.53 -5.90 19.36
CA PRO A 37 -0.58 -6.85 19.32
C PRO A 37 -1.79 -6.38 20.10
N GLY A 38 -2.99 -6.57 19.55
CA GLY A 38 -4.25 -6.05 20.09
C GLY A 38 -4.59 -4.63 19.62
N SER A 39 -3.68 -3.95 18.92
CA SER A 39 -3.98 -2.67 18.27
C SER A 39 -4.74 -2.84 16.96
N GLU A 40 -5.53 -1.81 16.63
CA GLU A 40 -6.22 -1.67 15.36
C GLU A 40 -5.89 -0.31 14.76
N ILE A 41 -5.40 -0.32 13.52
CA ILE A 41 -4.99 0.88 12.79
C ILE A 41 -5.82 0.97 11.53
N ARG A 42 -6.55 2.08 11.41
CA ARG A 42 -7.32 2.41 10.21
C ARG A 42 -6.51 3.35 9.32
N LEU A 43 -6.32 2.97 8.06
CA LEU A 43 -5.56 3.76 7.10
C LEU A 43 -6.30 3.89 5.76
N ARG A 44 -5.96 4.94 5.02
CA ARG A 44 -6.41 5.16 3.64
C ARG A 44 -5.26 4.81 2.70
N LEU A 45 -5.46 3.82 1.85
CA LEU A 45 -4.48 3.36 0.87
C LEU A 45 -4.94 3.73 -0.54
N LEU A 46 -4.17 4.57 -1.21
CA LEU A 46 -4.35 4.90 -2.61
C LEU A 46 -3.50 3.96 -3.45
N LEU A 47 -4.15 3.18 -4.32
CA LEU A 47 -3.47 2.35 -5.32
C LEU A 47 -3.80 2.88 -6.72
N PRO A 48 -2.83 3.52 -7.41
CA PRO A 48 -3.01 3.97 -8.77
C PRO A 48 -3.33 2.82 -9.71
N PRO A 49 -3.87 3.09 -10.90
CA PRO A 49 -3.93 2.12 -11.98
C PRO A 49 -2.60 1.37 -12.14
N ARG A 50 -2.67 0.04 -12.33
CA ARG A 50 -1.53 -0.88 -12.47
C ARG A 50 -0.74 -1.18 -11.19
N VAL A 51 -1.03 -0.52 -10.07
CA VAL A 51 -0.45 -0.89 -8.77
C VAL A 51 -1.42 -1.78 -8.00
N SER A 52 -1.01 -2.95 -7.54
CA SER A 52 -1.86 -3.82 -6.73
C SER A 52 -1.10 -4.42 -5.57
N VAL A 53 -1.80 -4.65 -4.45
CA VAL A 53 -1.23 -5.30 -3.27
C VAL A 53 -1.91 -6.65 -3.06
N VAL A 54 -1.11 -7.69 -2.94
CA VAL A 54 -1.57 -9.05 -2.65
C VAL A 54 -0.88 -9.52 -1.38
N ALA A 55 -1.65 -9.83 -0.35
CA ALA A 55 -1.13 -10.48 0.84
C ALA A 55 -1.64 -11.90 0.93
N SER A 56 -0.77 -12.84 1.32
CA SER A 56 -1.15 -14.22 1.60
C SER A 56 -0.07 -14.93 2.40
N GLY A 57 -0.47 -15.75 3.36
CA GLY A 57 0.45 -16.58 4.16
C GLY A 57 1.37 -15.72 5.01
N ARG A 58 2.60 -15.47 4.55
CA ARG A 58 3.59 -14.61 5.21
C ARG A 58 4.08 -13.49 4.30
N THR A 59 3.49 -13.34 3.12
CA THR A 59 4.04 -12.48 2.06
C THR A 59 3.06 -11.37 1.74
N ILE A 60 3.59 -10.16 1.55
CA ILE A 60 2.90 -9.07 0.88
C ILE A 60 3.67 -8.74 -0.40
N GLU A 61 3.01 -8.91 -1.53
CA GLU A 61 3.50 -8.60 -2.87
C GLU A 61 2.87 -7.27 -3.34
N VAL A 62 3.70 -6.38 -3.87
CA VAL A 62 3.30 -5.12 -4.50
C VAL A 62 3.66 -5.20 -5.98
N ARG A 63 2.63 -5.23 -6.83
CA ARG A 63 2.80 -5.22 -8.29
C ARG A 63 2.74 -3.79 -8.80
N GLY A 64 3.56 -3.46 -9.78
CA GLY A 64 3.54 -2.16 -10.46
C GLY A 64 4.23 -1.01 -9.71
N ALA A 65 4.74 -1.23 -8.50
CA ALA A 65 5.55 -0.28 -7.75
C ALA A 65 6.53 -1.01 -6.81
N PRO A 66 7.76 -0.50 -6.61
CA PRO A 66 8.69 -1.08 -5.65
C PRO A 66 8.21 -0.86 -4.21
N VAL A 67 8.53 -1.79 -3.33
CA VAL A 67 8.35 -1.60 -1.88
C VAL A 67 9.27 -0.46 -1.43
N PRO A 68 8.77 0.56 -0.70
CA PRO A 68 9.61 1.64 -0.21
C PRO A 68 10.74 1.13 0.69
N ARG A 69 11.97 1.58 0.46
CA ARG A 69 13.13 1.16 1.26
C ARG A 69 12.95 1.50 2.75
N SER A 70 12.41 2.68 3.05
CA SER A 70 12.07 3.09 4.42
C SER A 70 11.13 2.13 5.14
N ALA A 71 10.20 1.50 4.40
CA ALA A 71 9.30 0.50 4.96
C ALA A 71 10.03 -0.82 5.25
N VAL A 72 10.94 -1.23 4.37
CA VAL A 72 11.78 -2.42 4.59
C VAL A 72 12.66 -2.24 5.81
N ASP A 73 13.34 -1.09 5.91
CA ASP A 73 14.23 -0.76 7.04
C ASP A 73 13.45 -0.73 8.37
N LEU A 74 12.23 -0.18 8.36
CA LEU A 74 11.35 -0.18 9.54
C LEU A 74 10.96 -1.61 9.96
N LEU A 75 10.51 -2.43 9.01
CA LEU A 75 10.10 -3.82 9.28
C LEU A 75 11.25 -4.68 9.80
N ASP A 76 12.46 -4.46 9.27
CA ASP A 76 13.67 -5.14 9.74
C ASP A 76 14.08 -4.68 11.14
N SER A 77 14.03 -3.38 11.42
CA SER A 77 14.37 -2.82 12.74
C SER A 77 13.43 -3.31 13.86
N LEU A 78 12.18 -3.60 13.52
CA LEU A 78 11.19 -4.19 14.43
C LEU A 78 11.28 -5.73 14.51
N GLY A 79 12.23 -6.33 13.80
CA GLY A 79 12.44 -7.77 13.75
C GLY A 79 11.32 -8.55 13.07
N LEU A 80 10.45 -7.88 12.31
CA LEU A 80 9.25 -8.45 11.67
C LEU A 80 9.56 -9.10 10.32
N LEU A 81 10.65 -8.69 9.68
CA LEU A 81 11.06 -9.13 8.35
C LEU A 81 11.82 -10.46 8.39
N GLU A 82 11.47 -11.40 7.51
CA GLU A 82 12.24 -12.62 7.25
C GLU A 82 13.10 -12.46 5.99
N SER A 83 12.52 -11.93 4.92
CA SER A 83 13.25 -11.56 3.70
C SER A 83 12.48 -10.48 2.92
N SER A 84 13.17 -9.80 2.02
CA SER A 84 12.55 -8.80 1.12
C SER A 84 13.11 -8.91 -0.29
N SER A 85 12.31 -8.45 -1.25
CA SER A 85 12.70 -8.21 -2.63
C SER A 85 12.24 -6.82 -3.06
N THR A 86 12.53 -6.42 -4.29
CA THR A 86 12.05 -5.14 -4.84
C THR A 86 10.53 -5.00 -4.79
N TYR A 87 9.78 -6.11 -4.89
CA TYR A 87 8.33 -6.11 -5.07
C TYR A 87 7.59 -6.91 -3.99
N SER A 88 8.28 -7.44 -3.00
CA SER A 88 7.65 -8.23 -1.96
C SER A 88 8.40 -8.16 -0.64
N VAL A 89 7.65 -8.36 0.43
CA VAL A 89 8.20 -8.56 1.78
C VAL A 89 7.63 -9.86 2.34
N VAL A 90 8.49 -10.61 3.02
CA VAL A 90 8.15 -11.84 3.73
C VAL A 90 8.31 -11.58 5.23
N PHE A 91 7.24 -11.80 5.97
CA PHE A 91 7.17 -11.55 7.40
C PHE A 91 7.50 -12.80 8.21
N LYS A 92 7.94 -12.61 9.46
CA LYS A 92 8.03 -13.69 10.46
C LYS A 92 6.67 -14.18 10.97
N LEU A 93 5.65 -13.36 10.80
CA LEU A 93 4.28 -13.58 11.25
C LEU A 93 3.39 -13.95 10.07
N GLU A 94 2.27 -14.61 10.34
CA GLU A 94 1.23 -14.78 9.32
C GLU A 94 0.56 -13.46 8.97
N VAL A 95 0.07 -13.38 7.75
CA VAL A 95 -0.65 -12.25 7.17
C VAL A 95 -1.94 -12.79 6.55
N SER A 96 -3.08 -12.18 6.86
CA SER A 96 -4.36 -12.57 6.26
C SER A 96 -4.35 -12.40 4.73
N SER A 97 -5.04 -13.28 4.04
CA SER A 97 -5.19 -13.19 2.59
C SER A 97 -6.04 -11.97 2.19
N VAL A 98 -5.49 -11.06 1.40
CA VAL A 98 -6.22 -9.92 0.82
C VAL A 98 -5.67 -9.59 -0.56
N VAL A 99 -6.54 -9.17 -1.48
CA VAL A 99 -6.17 -8.71 -2.82
C VAL A 99 -6.77 -7.33 -3.03
N LEU A 100 -5.91 -6.32 -3.18
CA LEU A 100 -6.27 -4.92 -3.39
C LEU A 100 -5.86 -4.52 -4.80
N ARG A 101 -6.84 -4.15 -5.63
CA ARG A 101 -6.62 -3.83 -7.04
C ARG A 101 -6.29 -2.36 -7.22
N GLY A 102 -5.50 -2.05 -8.25
CA GLY A 102 -5.23 -0.66 -8.62
C GLY A 102 -6.44 0.06 -9.20
N GLY A 103 -6.39 1.40 -9.18
CA GLY A 103 -7.48 2.29 -9.58
C GLY A 103 -8.48 2.57 -8.47
N TYR A 104 -8.10 2.34 -7.21
CA TYR A 104 -8.96 2.49 -6.05
C TYR A 104 -8.25 3.13 -4.87
N ILE A 105 -9.06 3.78 -4.04
CA ILE A 105 -8.71 4.23 -2.71
C ILE A 105 -9.42 3.32 -1.72
N TYR A 106 -8.66 2.58 -0.93
CA TYR A 106 -9.18 1.67 0.10
C TYR A 106 -9.11 2.33 1.47
N ILE A 107 -10.15 2.10 2.27
CA ILE A 107 -10.03 2.23 3.72
C ILE A 107 -9.76 0.82 4.26
N ILE A 108 -8.60 0.63 4.87
CA ILE A 108 -8.15 -0.66 5.37
C ILE A 108 -8.01 -0.56 6.88
N VAL A 109 -8.51 -1.59 7.56
CA VAL A 109 -8.24 -1.82 8.96
C VAL A 109 -7.16 -2.89 9.05
N VAL A 110 -6.06 -2.54 9.69
CA VAL A 110 -4.94 -3.42 10.00
C VAL A 110 -4.93 -3.67 11.49
N SER A 111 -5.04 -4.92 11.90
CA SER A 111 -4.92 -5.34 13.28
C SER A 111 -3.93 -6.48 13.40
N SER A 112 -3.39 -6.69 14.59
CA SER A 112 -2.44 -7.78 14.81
C SER A 112 -2.71 -8.54 16.10
N THR A 113 -2.33 -9.80 16.08
CA THR A 113 -2.15 -10.66 17.25
C THR A 113 -0.68 -11.06 17.33
N ASN A 114 -0.27 -11.75 18.40
CA ASN A 114 1.11 -12.25 18.54
C ASN A 114 1.55 -13.22 17.42
N LYS A 115 0.64 -13.70 16.58
CA LYS A 115 0.92 -14.70 15.53
C LYS A 115 0.56 -14.24 14.12
N LYS A 116 -0.35 -13.26 13.99
CA LYS A 116 -1.00 -12.94 12.72
C LYS A 116 -1.39 -11.48 12.61
N ILE A 117 -1.05 -10.89 11.48
CA ILE A 117 -1.49 -9.59 10.99
C ILE A 117 -2.75 -9.81 10.15
N THR A 118 -3.81 -9.07 10.44
CA THR A 118 -5.08 -9.10 9.72
C THR A 118 -5.30 -7.77 9.02
N MET A 119 -5.57 -7.81 7.72
CA MET A 119 -5.87 -6.65 6.89
C MET A 119 -7.25 -6.83 6.28
N LYS A 120 -8.17 -5.92 6.60
CA LYS A 120 -9.54 -5.96 6.11
C LYS A 120 -9.87 -4.66 5.37
N PRO A 121 -10.17 -4.69 4.07
CA PRO A 121 -10.72 -3.54 3.38
C PRO A 121 -12.15 -3.32 3.88
N VAL A 122 -12.41 -2.14 4.42
CA VAL A 122 -13.72 -1.73 4.95
C VAL A 122 -14.55 -1.03 3.89
N SER A 123 -13.90 -0.20 3.06
CA SER A 123 -14.53 0.44 1.92
C SER A 123 -13.51 0.66 0.80
N SER A 124 -14.03 0.86 -0.41
CA SER A 124 -13.23 1.19 -1.58
C SER A 124 -13.96 2.23 -2.42
N GLU A 125 -13.22 3.25 -2.88
CA GLU A 125 -13.67 4.29 -3.79
C GLU A 125 -12.83 4.19 -5.06
N LYS A 126 -13.44 4.34 -6.24
CA LYS A 126 -12.70 4.31 -7.51
C LYS A 126 -12.05 5.67 -7.76
N ILE A 127 -10.80 5.67 -8.22
CA ILE A 127 -10.05 6.88 -8.63
C ILE A 127 -10.56 7.35 -10.00
#